data_AF-A0A665X2I4-F1
#
_entry.id   AF-A0A665X2I4-F1
#
_cell.length_a   1.000
_cell.length_b   1.000
_cell.length_c   1.000
_cell.angle_alpha   90.00
_cell.angle_beta   90.00
_cell.angle_gamma   90.00
#
_symmetry.space_group_name_H-M   'P 1'
#
loop_
_entity.id
_entity.type
_entity.pdbx_description
1 polymer ?
#
loop_
_entity_poly.entity_id
_entity_poly.type
_entity_poly.pdbx_seq_one_letter_code
_entity_poly.pdbx_strand_id
1 'polypeptide(L)'
;MLLKAKNDFKEGNGRTVDHQALLKQFEHLNHMNPDTFEVEDLDRLIKSATKDLENFDKDRHDEFKRYEMMKEHERRERLRRMNEEERKKEEQHYEEMKKKHADHPKVNHPGSEDQLKEVWQEADGLDPEYFDPKTFFKMHDTNGDGFFDETELEALFTKELEKVYNPQNEEDDMVEMEEERLRMREHVMNEVDTNKDRLVSLSEFMAATKKEEFHEKDEWETLDQNPLYTEEELREYERHLANAENDINQKSVELQRQKEELERKQSELNAQRMGLHFILMYMNQTCNCLVDEGEPAHVVPGNTQPLPPTHQQQDVPVPGHS
;
A
#
# COMPACT_ATOMS: atom_id res chain seq x y z
N MET A 1 -4.95 -16.48 0.21
CA MET A 1 -5.05 -17.85 -0.35
C MET A 1 -4.51 -18.91 0.61
N LEU A 2 -3.33 -18.73 1.20
CA LEU A 2 -2.74 -19.68 2.18
C LEU A 2 -3.57 -19.91 3.43
N LEU A 3 -4.16 -18.84 3.99
CA LEU A 3 -5.09 -18.95 5.11
C LEU A 3 -6.32 -19.81 4.76
N LYS A 4 -6.78 -19.75 3.51
CA LYS A 4 -7.88 -20.58 3.01
C LYS A 4 -7.45 -22.05 2.91
N ALA A 5 -6.30 -22.33 2.31
CA ALA A 5 -5.75 -23.69 2.21
C ALA A 5 -5.48 -24.32 3.59
N LYS A 6 -4.98 -23.54 4.57
CA LYS A 6 -4.78 -23.97 5.96
C LYS A 6 -6.10 -24.29 6.67
N ASN A 7 -7.15 -23.51 6.42
CA ASN A 7 -8.47 -23.75 7.01
C ASN A 7 -9.14 -24.99 6.39
N ASP A 8 -9.05 -25.16 5.07
CA ASP A 8 -9.56 -26.34 4.37
C ASP A 8 -8.90 -27.64 4.90
N PHE A 9 -7.61 -27.55 5.29
CA PHE A 9 -6.87 -28.66 5.91
C PHE A 9 -7.38 -29.01 7.32
N LYS A 10 -7.76 -28.00 8.12
CA LYS A 10 -8.24 -28.18 9.49
C LYS A 10 -9.69 -28.67 9.55
N GLU A 11 -10.51 -28.33 8.58
CA GLU A 11 -11.95 -28.59 8.61
C GLU A 11 -12.37 -29.95 8.03
N GLY A 12 -11.42 -30.79 7.56
CA GLY A 12 -11.72 -32.18 7.17
C GLY A 12 -12.71 -32.33 6.02
N ASN A 13 -13.00 -31.26 5.28
CA ASN A 13 -13.78 -31.33 4.04
C ASN A 13 -12.86 -31.87 2.94
N GLY A 14 -13.04 -33.15 2.59
CA GLY A 14 -12.22 -33.95 1.67
C GLY A 14 -12.15 -33.49 0.21
N ARG A 15 -11.95 -32.20 -0.07
CA ARG A 15 -11.22 -31.80 -1.27
C ARG A 15 -9.75 -32.03 -0.97
N THR A 16 -9.19 -33.07 -1.58
CA THR A 16 -7.74 -33.26 -1.66
C THR A 16 -7.15 -31.98 -2.26
N VAL A 17 -6.69 -31.06 -1.41
CA VAL A 17 -5.85 -29.95 -1.85
C VAL A 17 -4.69 -30.62 -2.54
N ASP A 18 -4.50 -30.39 -3.84
CA ASP A 18 -3.35 -30.91 -4.55
C ASP A 18 -2.11 -30.25 -3.95
N HIS A 19 -1.53 -30.91 -2.95
CA HIS A 19 -0.38 -30.40 -2.21
C HIS A 19 0.76 -30.12 -3.17
N GLN A 20 0.87 -30.90 -4.25
CA GLN A 20 1.88 -30.71 -5.27
C GLN A 20 1.61 -29.46 -6.12
N ALA A 21 0.35 -29.15 -6.44
CA ALA A 21 -0.02 -27.91 -7.10
C ALA A 21 0.14 -26.66 -6.20
N LEU A 22 -0.12 -26.79 -4.89
CA LEU A 22 0.09 -25.71 -3.92
C LEU A 22 1.59 -25.46 -3.67
N LEU A 23 2.38 -26.52 -3.51
CA LEU A 23 3.84 -26.43 -3.36
C LEU A 23 4.50 -25.79 -4.59
N LYS A 24 3.96 -26.06 -5.79
CA LYS A 24 4.39 -25.40 -7.03
C LYS A 24 4.18 -23.89 -7.06
N GLN A 25 3.33 -23.33 -6.19
CA GLN A 25 3.14 -21.88 -6.07
C GLN A 25 4.27 -21.21 -5.28
N PHE A 26 5.06 -21.98 -4.52
CA PHE A 26 6.20 -21.45 -3.78
C PHE A 26 7.46 -21.64 -4.61
N GLU A 27 7.93 -20.55 -5.21
CA GLU A 27 9.15 -20.56 -6.04
C GLU A 27 10.40 -20.94 -5.24
N HIS A 28 10.38 -20.72 -3.92
CA HIS A 28 11.50 -20.96 -3.02
C HIS A 28 11.58 -22.38 -2.43
N LEU A 29 10.64 -23.28 -2.74
CA LEU A 29 10.70 -24.67 -2.30
C LEU A 29 11.18 -25.59 -3.42
N ASN A 30 11.95 -26.62 -3.08
CA ASN A 30 12.36 -27.65 -4.00
C ASN A 30 11.20 -28.63 -4.25
N HIS A 31 10.55 -28.48 -5.40
CA HIS A 31 9.40 -29.32 -5.76
C HIS A 31 9.75 -30.78 -6.02
N MET A 32 11.04 -31.13 -6.10
CA MET A 32 11.52 -32.52 -6.25
C MET A 32 11.70 -33.24 -4.90
N ASN A 33 11.79 -32.49 -3.79
CA ASN A 33 11.85 -33.03 -2.43
C ASN A 33 10.92 -32.25 -1.50
N PRO A 34 9.58 -32.45 -1.61
CA PRO A 34 8.60 -31.66 -0.89
C PRO A 34 8.53 -31.95 0.63
N ASP A 35 9.22 -32.99 1.10
CA ASP A 35 9.06 -33.52 2.46
C ASP A 35 10.13 -32.99 3.45
N THR A 36 11.20 -32.34 2.97
CA THR A 36 12.23 -31.72 3.81
C THR A 36 12.63 -30.35 3.30
N PHE A 37 13.04 -29.47 4.22
CA PHE A 37 13.58 -28.14 3.89
C PHE A 37 15.11 -28.20 3.96
N GLU A 38 15.76 -28.04 2.81
CA GLU A 38 17.20 -28.18 2.64
C GLU A 38 17.89 -26.81 2.54
N VAL A 39 19.22 -26.81 2.57
CA VAL A 39 20.03 -25.59 2.40
C VAL A 39 19.73 -24.88 1.07
N GLU A 40 19.46 -25.65 0.02
CA GLU A 40 19.07 -25.08 -1.28
C GLU A 40 17.71 -24.35 -1.23
N ASP A 41 16.79 -24.79 -0.38
CA ASP A 41 15.50 -24.12 -0.18
C ASP A 41 15.68 -22.81 0.57
N LEU A 42 16.60 -22.79 1.55
CA LEU A 42 16.99 -21.56 2.23
C LEU A 42 17.59 -20.54 1.26
N ASP A 43 18.53 -20.96 0.41
CA ASP A 43 19.13 -20.08 -0.60
C ASP A 43 18.08 -19.51 -1.58
N ARG A 44 17.10 -20.33 -1.97
CA ARG A 44 16.00 -19.86 -2.83
C ARG A 44 15.05 -18.93 -2.10
N LEU A 45 14.79 -19.18 -0.81
CA LEU A 45 13.95 -18.32 0.02
C LEU A 45 14.59 -16.95 0.20
N ILE A 46 15.89 -16.91 0.52
CA ILE A 46 16.64 -15.65 0.64
C ILE A 46 16.56 -14.89 -0.69
N LYS A 47 16.89 -15.52 -1.82
CA LYS A 47 16.80 -14.87 -3.15
C LYS A 47 15.40 -14.36 -3.48
N SER A 48 14.37 -15.12 -3.14
CA SER A 48 12.98 -14.72 -3.34
C SER A 48 12.64 -13.51 -2.47
N ALA A 49 13.01 -13.53 -1.18
CA ALA A 49 12.74 -12.44 -0.25
C ALA A 49 13.51 -11.17 -0.64
N THR A 50 14.80 -11.28 -1.00
CA THR A 50 15.61 -10.16 -1.50
C THR A 50 14.96 -9.52 -2.73
N LYS A 51 14.52 -10.34 -3.70
CA LYS A 51 13.82 -9.85 -4.89
C LYS A 51 12.48 -9.19 -4.57
N ASP A 52 11.73 -9.73 -3.61
CA ASP A 52 10.46 -9.13 -3.18
C ASP A 52 10.70 -7.75 -2.55
N LEU A 53 11.77 -7.60 -1.76
CA LEU A 53 12.17 -6.30 -1.21
C LEU A 53 12.65 -5.33 -2.30
N GLU A 54 13.42 -5.78 -3.30
CA GLU A 54 13.82 -4.93 -4.44
C GLU A 54 12.61 -4.44 -5.23
N ASN A 55 11.60 -5.30 -5.42
CA ASN A 55 10.35 -4.89 -6.06
C ASN A 55 9.58 -3.89 -5.18
N PHE A 56 9.59 -4.06 -3.86
CA PHE A 56 8.96 -3.12 -2.94
C PHE A 56 9.60 -1.73 -3.02
N ASP A 57 10.94 -1.67 -3.06
CA ASP A 57 11.67 -0.42 -3.22
C ASP A 57 11.32 0.24 -4.56
N LYS A 58 11.33 -0.54 -5.64
CA LYS A 58 10.91 -0.06 -6.97
C LYS A 58 9.48 0.47 -6.99
N ASP A 59 8.54 -0.24 -6.37
CA ASP A 59 7.14 0.17 -6.29
C ASP A 59 6.99 1.48 -5.49
N ARG A 60 7.82 1.68 -4.45
CA ARG A 60 7.93 2.95 -3.71
C ARG A 60 8.44 4.09 -4.60
N HIS A 61 9.53 3.91 -5.35
CA HIS A 61 10.03 4.91 -6.31
C HIS A 61 8.95 5.29 -7.35
N ASP A 62 8.24 4.29 -7.88
CA ASP A 62 7.15 4.51 -8.83
C ASP A 62 5.96 5.26 -8.20
N GLU A 63 5.67 5.01 -6.92
CA GLU A 63 4.64 5.73 -6.16
C GLU A 63 5.05 7.18 -5.88
N PHE A 64 6.29 7.40 -5.46
CA PHE A 64 6.84 8.72 -5.24
C PHE A 64 6.87 9.56 -6.54
N LYS A 65 7.27 8.95 -7.66
CA LYS A 65 7.18 9.61 -8.97
C LYS A 65 5.74 10.03 -9.31
N ARG A 66 4.75 9.19 -9.01
CA ARG A 66 3.32 9.54 -9.19
C ARG A 66 2.88 10.65 -8.25
N TYR A 67 3.35 10.65 -7.00
CA TYR A 67 3.10 11.70 -6.03
C TYR A 67 3.59 13.06 -6.53
N GLU A 68 4.83 13.13 -7.03
CA GLU A 68 5.42 14.36 -7.55
C GLU A 68 4.72 14.86 -8.84
N MET A 69 4.32 13.95 -9.74
CA MET A 69 3.48 14.30 -10.89
C MET A 69 2.09 14.82 -10.47
N MET A 70 1.50 14.24 -9.42
CA MET A 70 0.20 14.66 -8.89
C MET A 70 0.28 16.07 -8.28
N LYS A 71 1.31 16.33 -7.48
CA LYS A 71 1.60 17.64 -6.86
C LYS A 71 1.73 18.74 -7.91
N GLU A 72 2.49 18.51 -8.98
CA GLU A 72 2.61 19.46 -10.09
C GLU A 72 1.31 19.60 -10.89
N HIS A 73 0.56 18.53 -11.13
CA HIS A 73 -0.75 18.62 -11.78
C HIS A 73 -1.73 19.51 -10.99
N GLU A 74 -1.84 19.30 -9.67
CA GLU A 74 -2.70 20.11 -8.81
C GLU A 74 -2.28 21.57 -8.80
N ARG A 75 -0.96 21.82 -8.81
CA ARG A 75 -0.40 23.18 -8.94
C ARG A 75 -0.83 23.81 -10.27
N ARG A 76 -0.68 23.11 -11.40
CA ARG A 76 -1.10 23.60 -12.74
C ARG A 76 -2.60 23.90 -12.79
N GLU A 77 -3.43 23.01 -12.27
CA GLU A 77 -4.88 23.20 -12.21
C GLU A 77 -5.28 24.36 -11.29
N ARG A 78 -4.58 24.56 -10.18
CA ARG A 78 -4.75 25.73 -9.29
C ARG A 78 -4.44 27.03 -10.03
N LEU A 79 -3.28 27.12 -10.68
CA LEU A 79 -2.87 28.30 -11.44
C LEU A 79 -3.85 28.60 -12.60
N ARG A 80 -4.41 27.55 -13.22
CA ARG A 80 -5.41 27.69 -14.29
C ARG A 80 -6.73 28.29 -13.82
N ARG A 81 -7.12 28.06 -12.56
CA ARG A 81 -8.36 28.58 -11.96
C ARG A 81 -8.22 29.99 -11.37
N MET A 82 -7.00 30.47 -11.18
CA MET A 82 -6.66 31.78 -10.62
C MET A 82 -6.67 32.90 -11.68
N ASN A 83 -6.82 34.15 -11.23
CA ASN A 83 -6.66 35.33 -12.08
C ASN A 83 -5.17 35.68 -12.27
N GLU A 84 -4.84 36.57 -13.22
CA GLU A 84 -3.46 36.96 -13.55
C GLU A 84 -2.64 37.43 -12.34
N GLU A 85 -3.22 38.32 -11.51
CA GLU A 85 -2.52 38.86 -10.33
C GLU A 85 -2.26 37.79 -9.26
N GLU A 86 -3.20 36.86 -9.10
CA GLU A 86 -3.09 35.76 -8.13
C GLU A 86 -2.07 34.73 -8.62
N ARG A 87 -2.12 34.36 -9.89
CA ARG A 87 -1.16 33.46 -10.54
C ARG A 87 0.27 33.96 -10.37
N LYS A 88 0.52 35.24 -10.63
CA LYS A 88 1.86 35.82 -10.47
C LYS A 88 2.35 35.76 -9.02
N LYS A 89 1.47 35.97 -8.04
CA LYS A 89 1.83 35.86 -6.61
C LYS A 89 2.13 34.41 -6.22
N GLU A 90 1.33 33.45 -6.67
CA GLU A 90 1.53 32.02 -6.40
C GLU A 90 2.84 31.53 -7.03
N GLU A 91 3.15 31.94 -8.26
CA GLU A 91 4.41 31.61 -8.93
C GLU A 91 5.63 32.19 -8.17
N GLN A 92 5.53 33.44 -7.71
CA GLN A 92 6.58 34.06 -6.89
C GLN A 92 6.76 33.35 -5.55
N HIS A 93 5.66 33.00 -4.88
CA HIS A 93 5.70 32.24 -3.64
C HIS A 93 6.36 30.87 -3.88
N TYR A 94 5.97 30.16 -4.93
CA TYR A 94 6.56 28.87 -5.29
C TYR A 94 8.06 28.96 -5.55
N GLU A 95 8.53 29.96 -6.29
CA GLU A 95 9.96 30.19 -6.50
C GLU A 95 10.70 30.55 -5.20
N GLU A 96 10.06 31.28 -4.29
CA GLU A 96 10.62 31.59 -2.98
C GLU A 96 10.76 30.33 -2.13
N MET A 97 9.72 29.49 -2.08
CA MET A 97 9.75 28.21 -1.35
C MET A 97 10.81 27.27 -1.90
N LYS A 98 10.92 27.14 -3.23
CA LYS A 98 11.98 26.34 -3.86
C LYS A 98 13.37 26.84 -3.50
N LYS A 99 13.58 28.16 -3.44
CA LYS A 99 14.87 28.75 -3.05
C LYS A 99 15.19 28.55 -1.58
N LYS A 100 14.18 28.62 -0.69
CA LYS A 100 14.36 28.35 0.74
C LYS A 100 14.75 26.90 0.96
N HIS A 101 14.05 25.97 0.32
CA HIS A 101 14.37 24.55 0.41
C HIS A 101 15.79 24.25 -0.08
N ALA A 102 16.19 24.81 -1.23
CA ALA A 102 17.55 24.65 -1.77
C ALA A 102 18.66 25.36 -0.95
N ASP A 103 18.30 26.25 -0.01
CA ASP A 103 19.26 26.94 0.86
C ASP A 103 19.40 26.17 2.18
N HIS A 104 20.00 24.98 2.08
CA HIS A 104 20.29 24.12 3.23
C HIS A 104 21.80 23.96 3.45
N PRO A 105 22.24 23.60 4.67
CA PRO A 105 23.62 23.19 4.91
C PRO A 105 24.00 22.01 4.02
N LYS A 106 25.28 21.91 3.66
CA LYS A 106 25.82 20.80 2.87
C LYS A 106 25.46 19.44 3.50
N VAL A 107 24.98 18.54 2.66
CA VAL A 107 24.69 17.14 3.00
C VAL A 107 25.90 16.30 2.62
N ASN A 108 26.43 15.53 3.57
CA ASN A 108 27.55 14.65 3.29
C ASN A 108 27.10 13.46 2.46
N HIS A 109 28.02 12.91 1.65
CA HIS A 109 27.76 11.69 0.91
C HIS A 109 27.44 10.51 1.88
N PRO A 110 26.36 9.74 1.66
CA PRO A 110 25.99 8.63 2.53
C PRO A 110 27.09 7.59 2.66
N GLY A 111 27.44 7.20 3.89
CA GLY A 111 28.50 6.22 4.15
C GLY A 111 29.92 6.77 4.09
N SER A 112 30.11 8.08 3.83
CA SER A 112 31.43 8.74 3.87
C SER A 112 31.96 8.92 5.29
N GLU A 113 33.28 9.12 5.41
CA GLU A 113 33.92 9.34 6.70
C GLU A 113 33.36 10.56 7.44
N ASP A 114 33.11 11.65 6.72
CA ASP A 114 32.56 12.90 7.29
C ASP A 114 31.15 12.65 7.87
N GLN A 115 30.28 11.94 7.14
CA GLN A 115 28.93 11.60 7.59
C GLN A 115 28.96 10.72 8.86
N LEU A 116 29.78 9.67 8.88
CA LEU A 116 29.86 8.79 10.05
C LEU A 116 30.47 9.48 11.27
N LYS A 117 31.45 10.38 11.06
CA LYS A 117 32.00 11.21 12.14
C LYS A 117 30.99 12.19 12.70
N GLU A 118 30.11 12.73 11.87
CA GLU A 118 29.03 13.60 12.32
C GLU A 118 28.05 12.85 13.20
N VAL A 119 27.61 11.65 12.79
CA VAL A 119 26.76 10.79 13.63
C VAL A 119 27.46 10.45 14.96
N TRP A 120 28.75 10.08 14.90
CA TRP A 120 29.57 9.81 16.09
C TRP A 120 29.66 11.01 17.05
N GLN A 121 29.69 12.23 16.51
CA GLN A 121 29.73 13.44 17.32
C GLN A 121 28.37 13.83 17.88
N GLU A 122 27.35 13.87 17.03
CA GLU A 122 26.06 14.47 17.36
C GLU A 122 25.10 13.48 18.01
N ALA A 123 25.08 12.23 17.54
CA ALA A 123 24.22 11.19 18.10
C ALA A 123 24.88 10.50 19.31
N ASP A 124 26.16 10.15 19.20
CA ASP A 124 26.85 9.42 20.28
C ASP A 124 27.53 10.33 21.31
N GLY A 125 27.73 11.61 20.99
CA GLY A 125 28.41 12.56 21.88
C GLY A 125 29.91 12.28 22.04
N LEU A 126 30.52 11.62 21.06
CA LEU A 126 31.93 11.22 21.08
C LEU A 126 32.79 12.17 20.25
N ASP A 127 34.09 12.25 20.57
CA ASP A 127 35.00 13.15 19.87
C ASP A 127 35.38 12.59 18.48
N PRO A 128 35.18 13.35 17.38
CA PRO A 128 35.52 12.93 16.02
C PRO A 128 36.98 12.53 15.83
N GLU A 129 37.90 13.05 16.64
CA GLU A 129 39.34 12.75 16.50
C GLU A 129 39.67 11.31 16.94
N TYR A 130 38.79 10.67 17.70
CA TYR A 130 38.89 9.27 18.13
C TYR A 130 37.94 8.34 17.36
N PHE A 131 37.44 8.79 16.20
CA PHE A 131 36.59 7.97 15.36
C PHE A 131 37.27 6.64 14.98
N ASP A 132 36.62 5.53 15.31
CA ASP A 132 37.04 4.18 14.97
C ASP A 132 35.87 3.46 14.27
N PRO A 133 35.98 3.15 12.97
CA PRO A 133 34.87 2.54 12.21
C PRO A 133 34.36 1.24 12.84
N LYS A 134 35.26 0.44 13.43
CA LYS A 134 34.86 -0.83 14.05
C LYS A 134 34.03 -0.62 15.32
N THR A 135 34.37 0.40 16.11
CA THR A 135 33.58 0.77 17.28
C THR A 135 32.26 1.39 16.86
N PHE A 136 32.28 2.28 15.86
CA PHE A 136 31.08 2.84 15.26
C PHE A 136 30.09 1.75 14.83
N PHE A 137 30.56 0.75 14.08
CA PHE A 137 29.76 -0.39 13.64
C PHE A 137 29.05 -1.07 14.82
N LYS A 138 29.81 -1.42 15.86
CA LYS A 138 29.27 -2.14 17.02
C LYS A 138 28.29 -1.35 17.88
N MET A 139 28.38 -0.02 17.86
CA MET A 139 27.47 0.83 18.64
C MET A 139 26.12 0.99 17.94
N HIS A 140 26.12 0.96 16.60
CA HIS A 140 24.93 1.12 15.79
C HIS A 140 24.30 -0.20 15.33
N ASP A 141 24.96 -1.33 15.59
CA ASP A 141 24.37 -2.67 15.51
C ASP A 141 23.45 -2.82 16.73
N THR A 142 22.22 -2.33 16.57
CA THR A 142 21.28 -2.12 17.67
C THR A 142 20.74 -3.44 18.20
N ASN A 143 20.62 -4.44 17.33
CA ASN A 143 20.10 -5.76 17.66
C ASN A 143 21.24 -6.74 18.07
N GLY A 144 22.50 -6.41 17.79
CA GLY A 144 23.69 -7.17 18.15
C GLY A 144 23.93 -8.42 17.31
N ASP A 145 23.38 -8.49 16.10
CA ASP A 145 23.49 -9.65 15.21
C ASP A 145 24.78 -9.65 14.36
N GLY A 146 25.54 -8.55 14.39
CA GLY A 146 26.81 -8.40 13.70
C GLY A 146 26.69 -7.91 12.25
N PHE A 147 25.51 -7.45 11.84
CA PHE A 147 25.21 -6.86 10.55
C PHE A 147 24.61 -5.47 10.73
N PHE A 148 24.68 -4.64 9.70
CA PHE A 148 23.73 -3.53 9.54
C PHE A 148 22.63 -3.95 8.58
N ASP A 149 21.40 -3.92 9.08
CA ASP A 149 20.23 -4.01 8.21
C ASP A 149 19.84 -2.64 7.61
N GLU A 150 18.82 -2.64 6.76
CA GLU A 150 18.31 -1.43 6.12
C GLU A 150 17.86 -0.37 7.12
N THR A 151 17.21 -0.78 8.22
CA THR A 151 16.67 0.16 9.21
C THR A 151 17.81 0.80 10.00
N GLU A 152 18.85 0.03 10.32
CA GLU A 152 20.04 0.52 11.00
C GLU A 152 20.82 1.49 10.12
N LEU A 153 20.97 1.20 8.82
CA LEU A 153 21.56 2.17 7.88
C LEU A 153 20.73 3.44 7.75
N GLU A 154 19.41 3.30 7.57
CA GLU A 154 18.48 4.43 7.45
C GLU A 154 18.54 5.38 8.67
N ALA A 155 18.73 4.83 9.87
CA ALA A 155 18.88 5.61 11.08
C ALA A 155 20.10 6.54 11.03
N LEU A 156 21.22 6.10 10.41
CA LEU A 156 22.44 6.90 10.28
C LEU A 156 22.24 8.15 9.41
N PHE A 157 21.29 8.13 8.48
CA PHE A 157 21.04 9.24 7.57
C PHE A 157 20.17 10.34 8.17
N THR A 158 19.54 10.09 9.31
CA THR A 158 18.58 11.03 9.92
C THR A 158 19.21 12.41 10.16
N LYS A 159 20.47 12.46 10.63
CA LYS A 159 21.18 13.73 10.88
C LYS A 159 21.46 14.51 9.62
N GLU A 160 21.81 13.82 8.54
CA GLU A 160 22.03 14.43 7.23
C GLU A 160 20.73 14.98 6.63
N LEU A 161 19.63 14.22 6.74
CA LEU A 161 18.32 14.63 6.22
C LEU A 161 17.71 15.80 7.00
N GLU A 162 17.93 15.87 8.32
CA GLU A 162 17.48 16.98 9.18
C GLU A 162 18.09 18.34 8.78
N LYS A 163 19.18 18.36 8.00
CA LYS A 163 19.75 19.61 7.46
C LYS A 163 18.89 20.20 6.35
N VAL A 164 18.21 19.34 5.58
CA VAL A 164 17.44 19.71 4.38
C VAL A 164 15.95 19.79 4.69
N TYR A 165 15.45 18.87 5.51
CA TYR A 165 14.03 18.67 5.71
C TYR A 165 13.64 18.93 7.17
N ASN A 166 12.75 19.90 7.38
CA ASN A 166 12.17 20.19 8.68
C ASN A 166 10.64 20.13 8.64
N PRO A 167 9.98 19.27 9.43
CA PRO A 167 8.51 19.18 9.45
C PRO A 167 7.77 20.44 9.90
N GLN A 168 8.48 21.45 10.43
CA GLN A 168 7.91 22.74 10.82
C GLN A 168 7.94 23.78 9.71
N ASN A 169 8.72 23.54 8.65
CA ASN A 169 8.82 24.38 7.48
C ASN A 169 7.73 23.99 6.47
N GLU A 170 7.19 24.96 5.72
CA GLU A 170 6.14 24.69 4.72
C GLU A 170 6.74 24.23 3.39
N GLU A 171 7.99 24.62 3.12
CA GLU A 171 8.76 24.28 1.93
C GLU A 171 9.25 22.83 1.92
N ASP A 172 9.33 22.20 3.09
CA ASP A 172 9.96 20.89 3.26
C ASP A 172 8.89 19.78 3.25
N ASP A 173 8.99 18.91 2.26
CA ASP A 173 8.08 17.78 2.10
C ASP A 173 8.65 16.52 2.79
N MET A 174 7.93 16.01 3.80
CA MET A 174 8.37 14.83 4.54
C MET A 174 8.28 13.54 3.71
N VAL A 175 7.50 13.53 2.63
CA VAL A 175 7.47 12.42 1.68
C VAL A 175 8.77 12.40 0.86
N GLU A 176 9.25 13.58 0.43
CA GLU A 176 10.54 13.71 -0.25
C GLU A 176 11.70 13.29 0.67
N MET A 177 11.64 13.66 1.96
CA MET A 177 12.64 13.23 2.95
C MET A 177 12.76 11.70 3.06
N GLU A 178 11.63 10.98 3.09
CA GLU A 178 11.63 9.52 3.18
C GLU A 178 12.13 8.89 1.87
N GLU A 179 11.80 9.46 0.72
CA GLU A 179 12.38 9.00 -0.55
C GLU A 179 13.90 9.21 -0.57
N GLU A 180 14.37 10.37 -0.13
CA GLU A 180 15.80 10.68 -0.06
C GLU A 180 16.52 9.68 0.86
N ARG A 181 15.91 9.33 2.00
CA ARG A 181 16.42 8.27 2.89
C ARG A 181 16.60 6.94 2.16
N LEU A 182 15.62 6.52 1.34
CA LEU A 182 15.70 5.29 0.57
C LEU A 182 16.79 5.37 -0.50
N ARG A 183 16.93 6.50 -1.18
CA ARG A 183 18.03 6.73 -2.15
C ARG A 183 19.40 6.61 -1.47
N MET A 184 19.58 7.22 -0.31
CA MET A 184 20.83 7.12 0.47
C MET A 184 21.12 5.66 0.88
N ARG A 185 20.10 4.93 1.34
CA ARG A 185 20.22 3.51 1.71
C ARG A 185 20.60 2.64 0.52
N GLU A 186 19.89 2.76 -0.59
CA GLU A 186 20.16 1.98 -1.81
C GLU A 186 21.55 2.28 -2.35
N HIS A 187 21.98 3.53 -2.29
CA HIS A 187 23.34 3.94 -2.64
C HIS A 187 24.38 3.20 -1.79
N VAL A 188 24.26 3.25 -0.46
CA VAL A 188 25.20 2.56 0.46
C VAL A 188 25.17 1.04 0.26
N MET A 189 23.99 0.44 0.14
CA MET A 189 23.85 -1.01 -0.14
C MET A 189 24.49 -1.37 -1.48
N ASN A 190 24.39 -0.53 -2.50
CA ASN A 190 25.00 -0.80 -3.79
C ASN A 190 26.53 -0.80 -3.73
N GLU A 191 27.13 0.06 -2.92
CA GLU A 191 28.59 0.22 -2.80
C GLU A 191 29.26 -0.72 -1.80
N VAL A 192 28.57 -1.04 -0.70
CA VAL A 192 29.15 -1.73 0.46
C VAL A 192 28.73 -3.20 0.51
N ASP A 193 27.45 -3.53 0.31
CA ASP A 193 26.96 -4.91 0.29
C ASP A 193 27.44 -5.59 -1.01
N THR A 194 28.43 -6.47 -0.87
CA THR A 194 29.10 -7.12 -1.99
C THR A 194 28.46 -8.43 -2.39
N ASN A 195 27.84 -9.14 -1.44
CA ASN A 195 27.22 -10.44 -1.68
C ASN A 195 25.72 -10.32 -2.02
N LYS A 196 25.15 -9.10 -1.95
CA LYS A 196 23.76 -8.75 -2.29
C LYS A 196 22.74 -9.51 -1.45
N ASP A 197 23.04 -9.69 -0.16
CA ASP A 197 22.11 -10.28 0.80
C ASP A 197 21.28 -9.24 1.57
N ARG A 198 21.44 -7.94 1.24
CA ARG A 198 20.77 -6.80 1.88
C ARG A 198 21.15 -6.62 3.35
N LEU A 199 22.31 -7.14 3.75
CA LEU A 199 22.92 -6.93 5.05
C LEU A 199 24.36 -6.49 4.84
N VAL A 200 24.83 -5.53 5.65
CA VAL A 200 26.23 -5.12 5.62
C VAL A 200 26.97 -5.78 6.76
N SER A 201 27.84 -6.75 6.43
CA SER A 201 28.70 -7.37 7.44
C SER A 201 29.80 -6.41 7.91
N LEU A 202 30.32 -6.63 9.12
CA LEU A 202 31.50 -5.89 9.61
C LEU A 202 32.68 -5.97 8.63
N SER A 203 32.87 -7.10 7.94
CA SER A 203 33.94 -7.25 6.95
C SER A 203 33.77 -6.33 5.75
N GLU A 204 32.54 -6.22 5.23
CA GLU A 204 32.21 -5.36 4.09
C GLU A 204 32.33 -3.89 4.46
N PHE A 205 31.79 -3.53 5.62
CA PHE A 205 31.92 -2.19 6.17
C PHE A 205 33.40 -1.78 6.31
N MET A 206 34.23 -2.62 6.95
CA MET A 206 35.66 -2.36 7.11
C MET A 206 36.45 -2.41 5.80
N ALA A 207 35.91 -3.02 4.74
CA ALA A 207 36.49 -2.98 3.42
C ALA A 207 36.13 -1.66 2.70
N ALA A 208 34.88 -1.21 2.84
CA ALA A 208 34.43 0.08 2.32
C ALA A 208 35.21 1.24 2.94
N THR A 209 35.49 1.23 4.24
CA THR A 209 36.26 2.30 4.92
C THR A 209 37.72 2.41 4.49
N LYS A 210 38.21 1.50 3.62
CA LYS A 210 39.57 1.53 3.08
C LYS A 210 39.63 1.98 1.62
N LYS A 211 38.46 2.13 0.99
CA LYS A 211 38.32 2.64 -0.37
C LYS A 211 38.61 4.15 -0.38
N GLU A 212 38.99 4.71 -1.52
CA GLU A 212 39.29 6.14 -1.62
C GLU A 212 38.00 6.97 -1.48
N GLU A 213 36.92 6.45 -2.04
CA GLU A 213 35.55 6.99 -2.01
C GLU A 213 35.05 7.26 -0.58
N PHE A 214 35.49 6.48 0.41
CA PHE A 214 35.14 6.71 1.82
C PHE A 214 35.68 8.05 2.36
N HIS A 215 36.83 8.49 1.84
CA HIS A 215 37.50 9.72 2.26
C HIS A 215 37.20 10.90 1.34
N GLU A 216 36.44 10.68 0.27
CA GLU A 216 35.98 11.74 -0.62
C GLU A 216 34.98 12.62 0.12
N LYS A 217 35.08 13.94 -0.11
CA LYS A 217 34.23 14.95 0.53
C LYS A 217 33.12 15.39 -0.41
N ASP A 218 32.62 14.44 -1.19
CA ASP A 218 31.60 14.69 -2.17
C ASP A 218 30.28 15.05 -1.48
N GLU A 219 29.52 15.92 -2.13
CA GLU A 219 28.21 16.35 -1.64
C GLU A 219 27.15 15.40 -2.15
N TRP A 220 26.15 15.12 -1.31
CA TRP A 220 24.99 14.37 -1.77
C TRP A 220 24.08 15.26 -2.62
N GLU A 221 23.77 14.80 -3.83
CA GLU A 221 22.82 15.47 -4.71
C GLU A 221 21.38 15.12 -4.29
N THR A 222 20.74 16.10 -3.65
CA THR A 222 19.34 16.06 -3.21
C THR A 222 18.36 16.00 -4.37
N LEU A 223 17.14 15.53 -4.09
CA LEU A 223 16.05 15.34 -5.04
C LEU A 223 15.70 16.60 -5.85
N ASP A 224 15.83 17.80 -5.26
CA ASP A 224 15.48 19.07 -5.91
C ASP A 224 16.39 19.43 -7.11
N GLN A 225 17.58 18.83 -7.17
CA GLN A 225 18.59 19.07 -8.21
C GLN A 225 18.35 18.21 -9.47
N ASN A 226 17.64 17.08 -9.34
CA ASN A 226 17.46 16.10 -10.40
C ASN A 226 15.97 15.88 -10.75
N PRO A 227 15.54 16.11 -12.00
CA PRO A 227 14.14 15.92 -12.38
C PRO A 227 13.75 14.44 -12.38
N LEU A 228 12.71 14.09 -11.62
CA LEU A 228 12.20 12.72 -11.43
C LEU A 228 11.35 12.19 -12.60
N TYR A 229 10.74 13.10 -13.34
CA TYR A 229 9.89 12.78 -14.49
C TYR A 229 10.09 13.78 -15.62
N THR A 230 9.78 13.35 -16.84
CA THR A 230 9.80 14.24 -18.01
C THR A 230 8.44 14.92 -18.21
N GLU A 231 8.43 16.04 -18.93
CA GLU A 231 7.19 16.74 -19.30
C GLU A 231 6.26 15.83 -20.15
N GLU A 232 6.82 14.92 -20.95
CA GLU A 232 6.02 13.91 -21.65
C GLU A 232 5.32 12.98 -20.68
N GLU A 233 6.03 12.43 -19.69
CA GLU A 233 5.46 11.54 -18.67
C GLU A 233 4.34 12.23 -17.88
N LEU A 234 4.55 13.49 -17.49
CA LEU A 234 3.52 14.28 -16.82
C LEU A 234 2.27 14.43 -17.70
N ARG A 235 2.41 14.76 -18.99
CA ARG A 235 1.26 14.85 -19.91
C ARG A 235 0.52 13.53 -20.08
N GLU A 236 1.25 12.41 -20.11
CA GLU A 236 0.62 11.10 -20.15
C GLU A 236 -0.17 10.82 -18.87
N TYR A 237 0.41 11.15 -17.72
CA TYR A 237 -0.24 11.04 -16.42
C TYR A 237 -1.51 11.90 -16.33
N GLU A 238 -1.46 13.17 -16.74
CA GLU A 238 -2.63 14.06 -16.78
C GLU A 238 -3.73 13.54 -17.70
N ARG A 239 -3.35 12.95 -18.85
CA ARG A 239 -4.29 12.29 -19.76
C ARG A 239 -4.96 11.08 -19.10
N HIS A 240 -4.19 10.27 -18.34
CA HIS A 240 -4.74 9.16 -17.57
C HIS A 240 -5.70 9.64 -16.47
N LEU A 241 -5.37 10.71 -15.75
CA LEU A 241 -6.26 11.31 -14.75
C LEU A 241 -7.57 11.79 -15.37
N ALA A 242 -7.51 12.53 -16.49
CA ALA A 242 -8.71 13.01 -17.17
C ALA A 242 -9.60 11.87 -17.66
N ASN A 243 -9.01 10.78 -18.17
CA ASN A 243 -9.76 9.59 -18.56
C ASN A 243 -10.41 8.91 -17.34
N ALA A 244 -9.66 8.74 -16.24
CA ALA A 244 -10.17 8.15 -15.00
C ALA A 244 -11.31 8.99 -14.39
N GLU A 245 -11.20 10.32 -14.40
CA GLU A 245 -12.25 11.22 -13.95
C GLU A 245 -13.54 11.04 -14.78
N ASN A 246 -13.42 10.94 -16.10
CA ASN A 246 -14.56 10.68 -16.98
C ASN A 246 -15.22 9.33 -16.69
N ASP A 247 -14.43 8.27 -16.47
CA ASP A 247 -14.94 6.95 -16.12
C ASP A 247 -15.65 6.94 -14.76
N ILE A 248 -15.08 7.63 -13.77
CA ILE A 248 -15.70 7.80 -12.44
C ILE A 248 -17.02 8.57 -12.56
N ASN A 249 -17.06 9.64 -13.35
CA ASN A 249 -18.28 10.42 -13.59
C ASN A 249 -19.37 9.57 -14.26
N GLN A 250 -19.03 8.76 -15.25
CA GLN A 250 -19.97 7.83 -15.88
C GLN A 250 -20.51 6.79 -14.89
N LYS A 251 -19.62 6.17 -14.10
CA LYS A 251 -20.01 5.20 -13.06
C LYS A 251 -20.88 5.85 -11.98
N SER A 252 -20.58 7.08 -11.58
CA SER A 252 -21.37 7.84 -10.62
C SER A 252 -22.80 8.09 -11.11
N VAL A 253 -22.95 8.51 -12.38
CA VAL A 253 -24.26 8.68 -13.02
C VAL A 253 -25.03 7.36 -13.09
N GLU A 254 -24.36 6.25 -13.43
CA GLU A 254 -24.98 4.93 -13.50
C GLU A 254 -25.42 4.43 -12.12
N LEU A 255 -24.57 4.56 -11.10
CA LEU A 255 -24.91 4.21 -9.72
C LEU A 255 -26.09 5.04 -9.20
N GLN A 256 -26.16 6.33 -9.55
CA GLN A 256 -27.28 7.19 -9.18
C GLN A 256 -28.59 6.69 -9.81
N ARG A 257 -28.59 6.28 -11.08
CA ARG A 257 -29.76 5.68 -11.73
C ARG A 257 -30.18 4.37 -11.07
N GLN A 258 -29.23 3.50 -10.74
CA GLN A 258 -29.51 2.24 -10.05
C GLN A 258 -30.12 2.47 -8.67
N LYS A 259 -29.61 3.47 -7.93
CA LYS A 259 -30.17 3.89 -6.65
C LYS A 259 -31.63 4.35 -6.77
N GLU A 260 -31.94 5.19 -7.76
CA GLU A 260 -33.30 5.66 -8.02
C GLU A 260 -34.24 4.50 -8.41
N GLU A 261 -33.76 3.54 -9.21
CA GLU A 261 -34.55 2.36 -9.58
C GLU A 261 -34.85 1.47 -8.36
N LEU A 262 -33.84 1.25 -7.50
CA LEU A 262 -34.02 0.48 -6.26
C LEU A 262 -34.99 1.17 -5.31
N GLU A 263 -34.93 2.50 -5.17
CA GLU A 263 -35.86 3.28 -4.35
C GLU A 263 -37.31 3.17 -4.87
N ARG A 264 -37.49 3.17 -6.19
CA ARG A 264 -38.79 2.91 -6.82
C ARG A 264 -39.31 1.51 -6.51
N LYS A 265 -38.49 0.47 -6.70
CA LYS A 265 -38.86 -0.92 -6.38
C LYS A 265 -39.20 -1.08 -4.90
N GLN A 266 -38.43 -0.46 -4.01
CA GLN A 266 -38.70 -0.47 -2.58
C GLN A 266 -40.04 0.21 -2.24
N SER A 267 -40.35 1.32 -2.90
CA SER A 267 -41.63 2.01 -2.72
C SER A 267 -42.81 1.17 -3.20
N GLU A 268 -42.67 0.50 -4.35
CA GLU A 268 -43.66 -0.43 -4.89
C GLU A 268 -43.89 -1.62 -3.95
N LEU A 269 -42.83 -2.24 -3.43
CA LEU A 269 -42.92 -3.32 -2.44
C LEU A 269 -43.61 -2.85 -1.14
N ASN A 270 -43.28 -1.66 -0.65
CA ASN A 270 -43.93 -1.08 0.52
C ASN A 270 -45.43 -0.83 0.29
N ALA A 271 -45.81 -0.33 -0.89
CA ALA A 271 -47.21 -0.14 -1.26
C ALA A 271 -47.97 -1.48 -1.34
N GLN A 272 -47.37 -2.50 -1.97
CA GLN A 272 -47.94 -3.85 -2.01
C GLN A 272 -48.13 -4.43 -0.60
N ARG A 273 -47.12 -4.28 0.28
CA ARG A 273 -47.21 -4.71 1.68
C ARG A 273 -48.34 -4.03 2.43
N MET A 274 -48.51 -2.71 2.25
CA MET A 274 -49.63 -1.97 2.86
C MET A 274 -50.99 -2.43 2.30
N GLY A 275 -51.08 -2.66 0.99
CA GLY A 275 -52.30 -3.18 0.36
C GLY A 275 -52.70 -4.55 0.92
N LEU A 276 -51.75 -5.47 1.05
CA LEU A 276 -51.98 -6.78 1.67
C LEU A 276 -52.44 -6.66 3.12
N HIS A 277 -51.81 -5.79 3.91
CA HIS A 277 -52.22 -5.52 5.29
C HIS A 277 -53.65 -4.99 5.38
N PHE A 278 -54.05 -4.09 4.48
CA PHE A 278 -55.42 -3.58 4.42
C PHE A 278 -56.44 -4.67 4.08
N ILE A 279 -56.14 -5.54 3.11
CA ILE A 279 -57.00 -6.68 2.76
C ILE A 279 -57.16 -7.63 3.96
N LEU A 280 -56.07 -7.95 4.65
CA LEU A 280 -56.11 -8.81 5.84
C LEU A 280 -56.95 -8.21 6.97
N MET A 281 -56.85 -6.90 7.20
CA MET A 281 -57.66 -6.20 8.20
C MET A 281 -59.15 -6.25 7.82
N TYR A 282 -59.47 -5.98 6.55
CA TYR A 282 -60.85 -6.02 6.05
C TYR A 282 -61.46 -7.42 6.16
N MET A 283 -60.71 -8.47 5.81
CA MET A 283 -61.14 -9.87 5.92
C MET A 283 -61.36 -10.30 7.38
N ASN A 284 -60.53 -9.86 8.32
CA ASN A 284 -60.76 -10.12 9.74
C ASN A 284 -62.05 -9.46 10.26
N GLN A 285 -62.36 -8.26 9.76
CA GLN A 285 -63.54 -7.51 10.15
C GLN A 285 -64.82 -8.12 9.59
N THR A 286 -64.83 -8.56 8.33
CA THR A 286 -65.96 -9.27 7.72
C THR A 286 -66.15 -10.68 8.30
N CYS A 287 -65.08 -11.38 8.69
CA CYS A 287 -65.20 -12.65 9.41
C CYS A 287 -65.89 -12.49 10.78
N ASN A 288 -65.66 -11.37 11.48
CA ASN A 288 -66.34 -11.08 12.75
C ASN A 288 -67.82 -10.67 12.57
N CYS A 289 -68.24 -10.29 11.36
CA CYS A 289 -69.65 -9.95 11.05
C CYS A 289 -70.50 -11.15 10.63
N LEU A 290 -69.90 -12.32 10.39
CA LEU A 290 -70.58 -13.52 9.85
C LEU A 290 -70.72 -14.67 10.88
N VAL A 291 -70.56 -14.39 12.18
CA VAL A 291 -70.70 -15.39 13.26
C VAL A 291 -72.00 -15.20 14.06
N ASP A 292 -73.11 -14.88 13.39
CA ASP A 292 -74.44 -15.03 13.99
C ASP A 292 -75.39 -15.67 12.96
N GLU A 293 -76.05 -16.74 13.39
CA GLU A 293 -77.05 -17.58 12.69
C GLU A 293 -76.60 -18.86 11.90
N GLY A 294 -76.46 -19.98 12.64
CA GLY A 294 -77.40 -21.14 12.61
C GLY A 294 -77.45 -22.18 11.45
N GLU A 295 -76.75 -23.32 11.66
CA GLU A 295 -76.86 -24.76 11.21
C GLU A 295 -78.16 -25.39 10.60
N PRO A 296 -78.22 -26.70 10.13
CA PRO A 296 -77.18 -27.75 9.83
C PRO A 296 -77.38 -28.69 8.57
N ALA A 297 -76.29 -29.44 8.23
CA ALA A 297 -76.10 -30.80 7.61
C ALA A 297 -76.80 -31.21 6.27
N HIS A 298 -76.32 -32.08 5.35
CA HIS A 298 -75.46 -33.29 5.24
C HIS A 298 -75.05 -33.46 3.72
N VAL A 299 -73.97 -34.09 3.22
CA VAL A 299 -73.62 -35.54 3.05
C VAL A 299 -72.23 -35.61 2.35
N VAL A 300 -71.38 -36.59 2.71
CA VAL A 300 -70.07 -36.99 2.12
C VAL A 300 -70.30 -38.30 1.33
N PRO A 301 -69.69 -38.66 0.17
CA PRO A 301 -68.27 -39.09 0.09
C PRO A 301 -67.51 -39.02 -1.27
N GLY A 302 -66.17 -39.09 -1.21
CA GLY A 302 -65.34 -39.41 -2.38
C GLY A 302 -63.85 -39.06 -2.23
N ASN A 303 -63.04 -40.03 -1.85
CA ASN A 303 -61.61 -39.98 -1.52
C ASN A 303 -60.70 -39.98 -2.76
N THR A 304 -59.63 -39.16 -2.83
CA THR A 304 -58.23 -39.59 -3.15
C THR A 304 -57.19 -38.44 -3.23
N GLN A 305 -56.11 -38.57 -2.43
CA GLN A 305 -54.69 -38.25 -2.73
C GLN A 305 -54.10 -36.83 -2.48
N PRO A 306 -52.76 -36.68 -2.30
CA PRO A 306 -52.17 -36.31 -1.01
C PRO A 306 -51.37 -34.98 -0.99
N LEU A 307 -50.92 -34.62 0.22
CA LEU A 307 -50.14 -33.43 0.62
C LEU A 307 -48.90 -33.13 -0.26
N PRO A 308 -48.54 -31.84 -0.43
CA PRO A 308 -47.34 -31.42 -1.15
C PRO A 308 -46.07 -31.52 -0.28
N PRO A 309 -44.88 -31.73 -0.90
CA PRO A 309 -43.63 -31.74 -0.17
C PRO A 309 -43.18 -30.33 0.21
N THR A 310 -42.69 -30.20 1.43
CA THR A 310 -41.91 -29.08 1.95
C THR A 310 -40.72 -28.78 1.02
N HIS A 311 -40.63 -27.55 0.52
CA HIS A 311 -39.40 -27.06 -0.09
C HIS A 311 -38.71 -26.05 0.84
N GLN A 312 -37.54 -26.49 1.29
CA GLN A 312 -36.52 -25.73 1.98
C GLN A 312 -36.06 -24.55 1.12
N GLN A 313 -35.72 -23.47 1.81
CA GLN A 313 -35.03 -22.30 1.26
C GLN A 313 -33.82 -22.72 0.43
N GLN A 314 -33.77 -22.28 -0.82
CA GLN A 314 -32.55 -22.18 -1.61
C GLN A 314 -32.06 -20.74 -1.52
N ASP A 315 -30.96 -20.55 -0.80
CA ASP A 315 -30.11 -19.38 -0.92
C ASP A 315 -29.50 -19.35 -2.32
N VAL A 316 -29.65 -18.21 -3.00
CA VAL A 316 -29.06 -17.94 -4.31
C VAL A 316 -27.74 -17.17 -4.11
N PRO A 317 -26.63 -17.59 -4.76
CA PRO A 317 -25.32 -16.98 -4.54
C PRO A 317 -25.11 -15.68 -5.33
N VAL A 318 -24.32 -14.78 -4.72
CA VAL A 318 -23.82 -13.51 -5.25
C VAL A 318 -22.77 -13.75 -6.35
N PRO A 319 -22.86 -13.11 -7.53
CA PRO A 319 -21.81 -13.20 -8.56
C PRO A 319 -20.63 -12.29 -8.23
N GLY A 320 -19.44 -12.89 -8.08
CA GLY A 320 -18.16 -12.18 -8.12
C GLY A 320 -17.71 -12.00 -9.57
N HIS A 321 -17.27 -10.79 -9.91
CA HIS A 321 -16.61 -10.48 -11.17
C HIS A 321 -15.16 -10.96 -11.15
N SER A 322 -14.75 -11.53 -12.29
CA SER A 322 -13.37 -11.80 -12.68
C SER A 322 -12.63 -10.52 -13.07
#